data_AF-A0A2H0TF96-F1
#
_entry.id   AF-A0A2H0TF96-F1
#
_cell.length_a   1.000
_cell.length_b   1.000
_cell.length_c   1.000
_cell.angle_alpha   90.00
_cell.angle_beta   90.00
_cell.angle_gamma   90.00
#
_symmetry.space_group_name_H-M   'P 1'
#
loop_
_entity.id
_entity.type
_entity.pdbx_description
1 polymer ?
#
loop_
_entity_poly.entity_id
_entity_poly.type
_entity_poly.pdbx_seq_one_letter_code
_entity_poly.pdbx_strand_id
1 'polypeptide(L)'
;MENEITPNEDTGLTDIPQLQRREENFRSHITNRIRDLFATLFWLYVILKLFIFDIDLFLINKFFPNYSWLSNFKLFVLIGSLAIIWLFTKNRHIVTWSLYILFFPLIVIFWKVPRFVLKQKSWIFTFAVINALLSFIKSIKYNFIVLAFFLVSVAIIFNFSDQKLLWFSLSMLFIILTIIYVHRFILVFKPSSIYQAHIKILTRVRMQGLAPFALEENIRNLPVESLDKKQLEKWTTSLQTSVLFNRVCLFTAKKLRNYQNSGFDVVSDVLTIILLILMTVFSFSMINFGLYKINHDVFTLSTSPSFFTFFYYSFNNLWLNSINEVVPIMPVSQVTFMIESLFSFFLIAIFLSLLFSVKSKRHEEELNEVIRGIEGQGKDMEHFIKDEYRINSIEDAMAELDKLKASLAKFLYKISESIK
;
A
#
# COMPACT_ATOMS: atom_id res chain seq x y z
N MET A 1 79.02 -16.83 -19.51
CA MET A 1 79.03 -16.44 -18.08
C MET A 1 78.28 -15.13 -18.00
N GLU A 2 77.13 -14.99 -17.35
CA GLU A 2 76.33 -15.91 -16.54
C GLU A 2 74.95 -15.24 -16.51
N ASN A 3 73.92 -15.93 -17.03
CA ASN A 3 72.54 -15.45 -17.01
C ASN A 3 71.92 -15.89 -15.69
N GLU A 4 71.70 -14.94 -14.79
CA GLU A 4 71.01 -15.17 -13.52
C GLU A 4 69.50 -15.13 -13.78
N ILE A 5 68.92 -16.32 -13.94
CA ILE A 5 67.48 -16.54 -14.06
C ILE A 5 66.92 -16.52 -12.64
N THR A 6 66.24 -15.43 -12.27
CA THR A 6 65.42 -15.37 -11.07
C THR A 6 64.12 -16.14 -11.29
N PRO A 7 63.76 -17.09 -10.42
CA PRO A 7 62.49 -17.80 -10.53
C PRO A 7 61.37 -16.87 -10.06
N ASN A 8 60.48 -16.54 -11.00
CA ASN A 8 59.22 -15.87 -10.71
C ASN A 8 58.30 -16.88 -10.03
N GLU A 9 58.25 -16.84 -8.70
CA GLU A 9 57.42 -17.73 -7.89
C GLU A 9 55.95 -17.35 -8.08
N ASP A 10 55.30 -18.16 -8.90
CA ASP A 10 53.98 -17.94 -9.45
C ASP A 10 52.89 -18.02 -8.36
N THR A 11 52.04 -17.02 -8.40
CA THR A 11 50.90 -16.75 -7.53
C THR A 11 49.84 -17.85 -7.60
N GLY A 12 49.79 -18.75 -6.61
CA GLY A 12 48.85 -19.89 -6.58
C GLY A 12 47.78 -19.91 -5.47
N LEU A 13 47.58 -18.83 -4.69
CA LEU A 13 46.83 -18.92 -3.41
C LEU A 13 45.68 -17.91 -3.19
N THR A 14 45.25 -17.15 -4.19
CA THR A 14 44.22 -16.09 -4.00
C THR A 14 42.80 -16.41 -4.47
N ASP A 15 42.52 -17.60 -5.03
CA ASP A 15 41.17 -17.92 -5.56
C ASP A 15 40.22 -18.67 -4.61
N ILE A 16 40.73 -19.19 -3.48
CA ILE A 16 39.90 -19.90 -2.47
C ILE A 16 38.82 -19.00 -1.81
N PRO A 17 39.05 -17.69 -1.53
CA PRO A 17 38.06 -16.84 -0.85
C PRO A 17 36.76 -16.61 -1.65
N GLN A 18 36.79 -16.69 -2.99
CA GLN A 18 35.62 -16.36 -3.81
C GLN A 18 34.58 -17.48 -3.83
N LEU A 19 35.01 -18.75 -3.82
CA LEU A 19 34.11 -19.91 -3.82
C LEU A 19 33.35 -20.03 -2.49
N GLN A 20 34.04 -19.90 -1.34
CA GLN A 20 33.39 -19.95 -0.03
C GLN A 20 32.33 -18.85 0.14
N ARG A 21 32.62 -17.62 -0.31
CA ARG A 21 31.66 -16.51 -0.26
C ARG A 21 30.43 -16.74 -1.13
N ARG A 22 30.57 -17.46 -2.25
CA ARG A 22 29.46 -17.81 -3.13
C ARG A 22 28.53 -18.85 -2.50
N GLU A 23 29.09 -19.84 -1.81
CA GLU A 23 28.32 -20.86 -1.11
C GLU A 23 27.50 -20.29 0.07
N GLU A 24 28.10 -19.41 0.87
CA GLU A 24 27.41 -18.74 1.98
C GLU A 24 26.24 -17.86 1.49
N ASN A 25 26.47 -17.13 0.38
CA ASN A 25 25.42 -16.34 -0.25
C ASN A 25 24.27 -17.22 -0.78
N PHE A 26 24.58 -18.39 -1.34
CA PHE A 26 23.56 -19.32 -1.83
C PHE A 26 22.74 -19.93 -0.69
N ARG A 27 23.40 -20.42 0.37
CA ARG A 27 22.73 -20.96 1.56
C ARG A 27 21.82 -19.93 2.21
N SER A 28 22.30 -18.71 2.41
CA SER A 28 21.47 -17.63 2.98
C SER A 28 20.27 -17.27 2.09
N HIS A 29 20.42 -17.26 0.76
CA HIS A 29 19.28 -17.06 -0.14
C HIS A 29 18.23 -18.16 -0.02
N ILE A 30 18.63 -19.43 0.02
CA ILE A 30 17.71 -20.57 0.18
C ILE A 30 16.98 -20.48 1.52
N THR A 31 17.69 -20.28 2.63
CA THR A 31 17.07 -20.19 3.96
C THR A 31 16.04 -19.05 4.04
N ASN A 32 16.32 -17.89 3.44
CA ASN A 32 15.37 -16.78 3.37
C ASN A 32 14.12 -17.13 2.55
N ARG A 33 14.27 -17.86 1.43
CA ARG A 33 13.13 -18.33 0.62
C ARG A 33 12.28 -19.36 1.34
N ILE A 34 12.90 -20.31 2.04
CA ILE A 34 12.21 -21.30 2.86
C ILE A 34 11.43 -20.60 3.98
N ARG A 35 12.06 -19.65 4.68
CA ARG A 35 11.40 -18.87 5.72
C ARG A 35 10.20 -18.08 5.19
N ASP A 36 10.34 -17.45 4.02
CA ASP A 36 9.25 -16.74 3.35
C ASP A 36 8.08 -17.66 2.99
N LEU A 37 8.39 -18.87 2.50
CA LEU A 37 7.38 -19.88 2.17
C LEU A 37 6.63 -20.34 3.42
N PHE A 38 7.33 -20.69 4.50
CA PHE A 38 6.70 -21.09 5.76
C PHE A 38 5.84 -19.97 6.35
N ALA A 39 6.32 -18.73 6.32
CA ALA A 39 5.55 -17.59 6.81
C ALA A 39 4.27 -17.36 5.98
N THR A 40 4.36 -17.52 4.65
CA THR A 40 3.22 -17.42 3.74
C THR A 40 2.20 -18.54 4.01
N LEU A 41 2.65 -19.79 4.13
CA LEU A 41 1.80 -20.94 4.43
C LEU A 41 1.13 -20.81 5.81
N PHE A 42 1.87 -20.36 6.82
CA PHE A 42 1.33 -20.12 8.16
C PHE A 42 0.20 -19.09 8.13
N TRP A 43 0.42 -17.95 7.49
CA TRP A 43 -0.62 -16.91 7.41
C TRP A 43 -1.78 -17.29 6.50
N LEU A 44 -1.54 -18.03 5.42
CA LEU A 44 -2.62 -18.60 4.61
C LEU A 44 -3.49 -19.54 5.44
N TYR A 45 -2.88 -20.42 6.25
CA TYR A 45 -3.60 -21.28 7.18
C TYR A 45 -4.40 -20.47 8.22
N VAL A 46 -3.81 -19.41 8.81
CA VAL A 46 -4.52 -18.53 9.75
C VAL A 46 -5.75 -17.88 9.08
N ILE A 47 -5.61 -17.39 7.85
CA ILE A 47 -6.72 -16.79 7.08
C ILE A 47 -7.80 -17.84 6.78
N LEU A 48 -7.42 -19.02 6.27
CA LEU A 48 -8.36 -20.10 6.00
C LEU A 48 -9.16 -20.50 7.24
N LYS A 49 -8.47 -20.59 8.38
CA LYS A 49 -9.08 -20.93 9.66
C LYS A 49 -10.03 -19.85 10.18
N LEU A 50 -9.66 -18.58 10.01
CA LEU A 50 -10.49 -17.47 10.49
C LEU A 50 -11.74 -17.22 9.62
N PHE A 51 -11.66 -17.47 8.31
CA PHE A 51 -12.70 -17.03 7.38
C PHE A 51 -13.47 -18.16 6.69
N ILE A 52 -12.88 -19.33 6.47
CA ILE A 52 -13.50 -20.38 5.63
C ILE A 52 -13.97 -21.55 6.48
N PHE A 53 -13.06 -22.15 7.26
CA PHE A 53 -13.32 -23.42 7.92
C PHE A 53 -12.36 -23.64 9.09
N ASP A 54 -12.89 -23.99 10.27
CA ASP A 54 -12.04 -24.36 11.40
C ASP A 54 -11.49 -25.78 11.19
N ILE A 55 -10.43 -25.86 10.37
CA ILE A 55 -9.72 -27.09 10.03
C ILE A 55 -9.33 -27.85 11.30
N ASP A 56 -8.96 -27.15 12.37
CA ASP A 56 -8.51 -27.77 13.61
C ASP A 56 -9.67 -28.44 14.34
N LEU A 57 -10.79 -27.74 14.50
CA LEU A 57 -11.98 -28.30 15.13
C LEU A 57 -12.45 -29.54 14.36
N PHE A 58 -12.45 -29.47 13.03
CA PHE A 58 -12.82 -30.60 12.19
C PHE A 58 -11.90 -31.80 12.35
N LEU A 59 -10.58 -31.59 12.30
CA LEU A 59 -9.60 -32.68 12.48
C LEU A 59 -9.68 -33.28 13.88
N ILE A 60 -9.79 -32.45 14.93
CA ILE A 60 -9.90 -32.91 16.31
C ILE A 60 -11.20 -33.69 16.50
N ASN A 61 -12.34 -33.20 16.01
CA ASN A 61 -13.61 -33.92 16.14
C ASN A 61 -13.60 -35.24 15.35
N LYS A 62 -12.90 -35.30 14.22
CA LYS A 62 -12.81 -36.51 13.39
C LYS A 62 -11.88 -37.58 13.95
N PHE A 63 -10.72 -37.19 14.48
CA PHE A 63 -9.69 -38.14 14.91
C PHE A 63 -9.61 -38.31 16.43
N PHE A 64 -9.91 -37.27 17.21
CA PHE A 64 -9.72 -37.20 18.67
C PHE A 64 -10.87 -36.48 19.39
N PRO A 65 -12.13 -36.95 19.26
CA PRO A 65 -13.31 -36.22 19.75
C PRO A 65 -13.28 -35.93 21.26
N ASN A 66 -12.69 -36.83 22.05
CA ASN A 66 -12.55 -36.67 23.51
C ASN A 66 -11.59 -35.52 23.91
N TYR A 67 -10.80 -34.99 22.98
CA TYR A 67 -9.81 -33.95 23.22
C TYR A 67 -10.19 -32.59 22.60
N SER A 68 -11.45 -32.41 22.21
CA SER A 68 -11.96 -31.14 21.66
C SER A 68 -11.66 -29.93 22.56
N TRP A 69 -11.65 -30.13 23.88
CA TRP A 69 -11.30 -29.11 24.87
C TRP A 69 -9.88 -28.53 24.68
N LEU A 70 -8.94 -29.30 24.14
CA LEU A 70 -7.56 -28.87 23.92
C LEU A 70 -7.46 -27.76 22.85
N SER A 71 -8.44 -27.68 21.92
CA SER A 71 -8.50 -26.64 20.89
C SER A 71 -8.59 -25.23 21.49
N ASN A 72 -9.22 -25.09 22.66
CA ASN A 72 -9.31 -23.82 23.39
C ASN A 72 -7.94 -23.32 23.86
N PHE A 73 -6.97 -24.23 24.05
CA PHE A 73 -5.62 -23.93 24.52
C PHE A 73 -4.58 -23.84 23.41
N LYS A 74 -4.99 -23.84 22.13
CA LYS A 74 -4.09 -23.87 20.95
C LYS A 74 -2.97 -22.84 20.99
N LEU A 75 -3.25 -21.61 21.43
CA LEU A 75 -2.25 -20.55 21.54
C LEU A 75 -1.20 -20.88 22.62
N PHE A 76 -1.63 -21.38 23.77
CA PHE A 76 -0.73 -21.78 24.86
C PHE A 76 0.09 -23.01 24.49
N VAL A 77 -0.48 -23.98 23.77
CA VAL A 77 0.25 -25.14 23.25
C VAL A 77 1.31 -24.70 22.24
N LEU A 78 0.98 -23.76 21.34
CA LEU A 78 1.94 -23.22 20.37
C LEU A 78 3.06 -22.41 21.05
N ILE A 79 2.73 -21.56 22.02
CA ILE A 79 3.74 -20.79 22.78
C ILE A 79 4.60 -21.73 23.64
N GLY A 80 3.98 -22.71 24.30
CA GLY A 80 4.66 -23.69 25.14
C GLY A 80 5.60 -24.57 24.34
N SER A 81 5.16 -25.09 23.19
CA SER A 81 6.04 -25.85 22.28
C SER A 81 7.20 -25.00 21.75
N LEU A 82 6.96 -23.75 21.36
CA LEU A 82 8.03 -22.82 20.97
C LEU A 82 9.01 -22.56 22.12
N ALA A 83 8.52 -22.36 23.35
CA ALA A 83 9.35 -22.14 24.53
C ALA A 83 10.22 -23.37 24.85
N ILE A 84 9.65 -24.57 24.75
CA ILE A 84 10.37 -25.83 24.94
C ILE A 84 11.45 -26.02 23.87
N ILE A 85 11.11 -25.84 22.59
CA ILE A 85 12.08 -25.92 21.48
C ILE A 85 13.21 -24.91 21.69
N TRP A 86 12.88 -23.68 22.10
CA TRP A 86 13.86 -22.65 22.36
C TRP A 86 14.75 -22.98 23.56
N LEU A 87 14.20 -23.52 24.65
CA LEU A 87 14.94 -23.93 25.84
C LEU A 87 15.98 -25.02 25.51
N PHE A 88 15.59 -26.02 24.71
CA PHE A 88 16.48 -27.13 24.36
C PHE A 88 17.56 -26.73 23.35
N THR A 89 17.20 -25.96 22.32
CA THR A 89 18.17 -25.59 21.27
C THR A 89 19.05 -24.42 21.66
N LYS A 90 18.61 -23.56 22.59
CA LYS A 90 19.22 -22.26 22.94
C LYS A 90 19.56 -21.37 21.73
N ASN A 91 18.92 -21.63 20.59
CA ASN A 91 19.30 -21.03 19.32
C ASN A 91 18.52 -19.73 19.10
N ARG A 92 19.22 -18.59 19.08
CA ARG A 92 18.64 -17.27 18.78
C ARG A 92 17.98 -17.22 17.39
N HIS A 93 18.39 -18.08 16.47
CA HIS A 93 17.77 -18.18 15.15
C HIS A 93 16.30 -18.62 15.22
N ILE A 94 15.91 -19.48 16.18
CA ILE A 94 14.52 -19.93 16.28
C ILE A 94 13.61 -18.78 16.69
N VAL A 95 13.99 -17.99 17.70
CA VAL A 95 13.21 -16.82 18.14
C VAL A 95 13.08 -15.79 17.01
N THR A 96 14.16 -15.50 16.29
CA THR A 96 14.11 -14.57 15.15
C THR A 96 13.25 -15.10 13.99
N TRP A 97 13.25 -16.41 13.74
CA TRP A 97 12.35 -17.05 12.77
C TRP A 97 10.88 -16.98 13.21
N SER A 98 10.57 -17.26 14.47
CA SER A 98 9.22 -17.16 15.01
C SER A 98 8.70 -15.73 14.97
N LEU A 99 9.51 -14.75 15.38
CA LEU A 99 9.18 -13.32 15.26
C LEU A 99 8.97 -12.92 13.80
N TYR A 100 9.81 -13.40 12.88
CA TYR A 100 9.65 -13.15 11.45
C TYR A 100 8.32 -13.67 10.91
N ILE A 101 7.93 -14.89 11.26
CA ILE A 101 6.66 -15.50 10.86
C ILE A 101 5.49 -14.73 11.46
N LEU A 102 5.55 -14.42 12.76
CA LEU A 102 4.51 -13.66 13.47
C LEU A 102 4.29 -12.26 12.87
N PHE A 103 5.36 -11.54 12.56
CA PHE A 103 5.30 -10.20 11.98
C PHE A 103 5.33 -10.18 10.45
N PHE A 104 5.18 -11.33 9.80
CA PHE A 104 5.29 -11.43 8.34
C PHE A 104 4.35 -10.48 7.58
N PRO A 105 3.07 -10.29 7.94
CA PRO A 105 2.19 -9.37 7.23
C PRO A 105 2.68 -7.92 7.33
N LEU A 106 3.16 -7.49 8.50
CA LEU A 106 3.75 -6.16 8.68
C LEU A 106 5.03 -6.01 7.85
N ILE A 107 5.90 -7.02 7.85
CA ILE A 107 7.13 -7.01 7.03
C ILE A 107 6.79 -6.94 5.54
N VAL A 108 5.77 -7.67 5.08
CA VAL A 108 5.32 -7.61 3.69
C VAL A 108 4.85 -6.20 3.34
N ILE A 109 3.97 -5.63 4.16
CA ILE A 109 3.36 -4.31 3.93
C ILE A 109 4.39 -3.18 4.00
N PHE A 110 5.22 -3.14 5.04
CA PHE A 110 6.14 -2.02 5.29
C PHE A 110 7.50 -2.16 4.62
N TRP A 111 7.92 -3.36 4.23
CA TRP A 111 9.25 -3.58 3.66
C TRP A 111 9.23 -4.20 2.27
N LYS A 112 8.58 -5.36 2.09
CA LYS A 112 8.63 -6.05 0.80
C LYS A 112 7.88 -5.29 -0.29
N VAL A 113 6.71 -4.75 0.01
CA VAL A 113 5.91 -3.97 -0.97
C VAL A 113 6.66 -2.70 -1.39
N PRO A 114 7.14 -1.80 -0.50
CA PRO A 114 7.93 -0.64 -0.91
C PRO A 114 9.19 -1.01 -1.68
N ARG A 115 9.92 -2.05 -1.25
CA ARG A 115 11.10 -2.53 -1.96
C ARG A 115 10.76 -3.07 -3.34
N PHE A 116 9.66 -3.78 -3.49
CA PHE A 116 9.18 -4.27 -4.79
C PHE A 116 8.86 -3.11 -5.73
N VAL A 117 8.14 -2.09 -5.23
CA VAL A 117 7.78 -0.88 -5.99
C VAL A 117 9.03 -0.16 -6.50
N LEU A 118 10.02 0.05 -5.62
CA LEU A 118 11.30 0.67 -6.01
C LEU A 118 12.11 -0.17 -7.00
N LYS A 119 12.03 -1.51 -6.91
CA LYS A 119 12.71 -2.43 -7.83
C LYS A 119 12.14 -2.39 -9.25
N GLN A 120 10.87 -2.03 -9.43
CA GLN A 120 10.25 -1.97 -10.76
C GLN A 120 10.85 -0.85 -11.65
N LYS A 121 11.62 0.09 -11.08
CA LYS A 121 12.20 1.26 -11.78
C LYS A 121 11.16 2.14 -12.50
N SER A 122 9.86 1.89 -12.29
CA SER A 122 8.77 2.69 -12.81
C SER A 122 8.37 3.73 -11.77
N TRP A 123 8.73 4.99 -12.05
CA TRP A 123 8.32 6.12 -11.23
C TRP A 123 6.80 6.29 -11.21
N ILE A 124 6.14 6.03 -12.34
CA ILE A 124 4.68 6.07 -12.47
C ILE A 124 4.03 5.15 -11.44
N PHE A 125 4.49 3.89 -11.37
CA PHE A 125 3.99 2.93 -10.39
C PHE A 125 4.29 3.37 -8.95
N THR A 126 5.45 3.96 -8.72
CA THR A 126 5.83 4.48 -7.40
C THR A 126 4.88 5.59 -6.94
N PHE A 127 4.57 6.55 -7.82
CA PHE A 127 3.59 7.61 -7.55
C PHE A 127 2.20 7.02 -7.30
N ALA A 128 1.76 6.04 -8.09
CA ALA A 128 0.49 5.36 -7.88
C ALA A 128 0.40 4.74 -6.47
N VAL A 129 1.46 4.07 -6.02
CA VAL A 129 1.49 3.42 -4.70
C VAL A 129 1.56 4.43 -3.56
N ILE A 130 2.43 5.45 -3.66
CA ILE A 130 2.49 6.53 -2.67
C ILE A 130 1.12 7.18 -2.55
N ASN A 131 0.48 7.40 -3.68
CA ASN A 131 -0.83 8.01 -3.72
C ASN A 131 -1.92 7.13 -3.07
N ALA A 132 -1.93 5.82 -3.37
CA ALA A 132 -2.81 4.87 -2.72
C ALA A 132 -2.60 4.84 -1.19
N LEU A 133 -1.33 4.87 -0.74
CA LEU A 133 -0.98 4.93 0.69
C LEU A 133 -1.46 6.22 1.36
N LEU A 134 -1.25 7.39 0.73
CA LEU A 134 -1.72 8.67 1.25
C LEU A 134 -3.25 8.71 1.35
N SER A 135 -3.94 8.21 0.32
CA SER A 135 -5.40 8.09 0.32
C SER A 135 -5.89 7.17 1.44
N PHE A 136 -5.22 6.04 1.64
CA PHE A 136 -5.51 5.09 2.72
C PHE A 136 -5.31 5.75 4.10
N ILE A 137 -4.20 6.44 4.34
CA ILE A 137 -3.93 7.12 5.61
C ILE A 137 -4.96 8.23 5.89
N LYS A 138 -5.31 9.03 4.87
CA LYS A 138 -6.33 10.09 5.01
C LYS A 138 -7.69 9.52 5.41
N SER A 139 -8.01 8.31 4.95
CA SER A 139 -9.28 7.63 5.21
C SER A 139 -9.22 6.60 6.34
N ILE A 140 -8.08 6.45 7.04
CA ILE A 140 -7.87 5.36 8.01
C ILE A 140 -8.91 5.35 9.12
N LYS A 141 -9.27 6.52 9.67
CA LYS A 141 -10.28 6.64 10.74
C LYS A 141 -11.65 6.16 10.26
N TYR A 142 -12.07 6.61 9.08
CA TYR A 142 -13.34 6.21 8.49
C TYR A 142 -13.36 4.71 8.16
N ASN A 143 -12.33 4.22 7.46
CA ASN A 143 -12.22 2.81 7.09
C ASN A 143 -12.20 1.90 8.32
N PHE A 144 -11.49 2.30 9.38
CA PHE A 144 -11.43 1.55 10.62
C PHE A 144 -12.80 1.46 11.31
N ILE A 145 -13.50 2.58 11.45
CA ILE A 145 -14.84 2.62 12.07
C ILE A 145 -15.82 1.75 11.27
N VAL A 146 -15.87 1.95 9.95
CA VAL A 146 -16.76 1.18 9.05
C VAL A 146 -16.44 -0.31 9.12
N LEU A 147 -15.16 -0.68 9.04
CA LEU A 147 -14.72 -2.08 9.11
C LEU A 147 -15.04 -2.71 10.47
N ALA A 148 -14.83 -1.98 11.58
CA ALA A 148 -15.12 -2.49 12.91
C ALA A 148 -16.62 -2.82 13.07
N PHE A 149 -17.50 -1.89 12.72
CA PHE A 149 -18.94 -2.15 12.79
C PHE A 149 -19.38 -3.24 11.82
N PHE A 150 -18.81 -3.28 10.62
CA PHE A 150 -19.07 -4.33 9.65
C PHE A 150 -18.70 -5.72 10.21
N LEU A 151 -17.50 -5.86 10.78
CA LEU A 151 -17.04 -7.12 11.37
C LEU A 151 -17.87 -7.53 12.59
N VAL A 152 -18.28 -6.57 13.43
CA VAL A 152 -19.18 -6.84 14.57
C VAL A 152 -20.52 -7.38 14.07
N SER A 153 -21.15 -6.74 13.07
CA SER A 153 -22.42 -7.23 12.52
C SER A 153 -22.27 -8.62 11.88
N VAL A 154 -21.18 -8.85 11.13
CA VAL A 154 -20.85 -10.16 10.56
C VAL A 154 -20.71 -11.22 11.66
N ALA A 155 -19.97 -10.90 12.73
CA ALA A 155 -19.78 -11.81 13.86
C ALA A 155 -21.09 -12.12 14.59
N ILE A 156 -21.98 -11.13 14.77
CA ILE A 156 -23.28 -11.35 15.39
C ILE A 156 -24.13 -12.29 14.52
N ILE A 157 -24.20 -12.06 13.20
CA ILE A 157 -24.97 -12.89 12.26
C ILE A 157 -24.49 -14.34 12.28
N PHE A 158 -23.18 -14.59 12.33
CA PHE A 158 -22.67 -15.96 12.38
C PHE A 158 -22.95 -16.64 13.73
N ASN A 159 -22.69 -15.96 14.85
CA ASN A 159 -22.60 -16.62 16.15
C ASN A 159 -23.90 -16.64 16.97
N PHE A 160 -24.86 -15.76 16.67
CA PHE A 160 -26.07 -15.61 17.49
C PHE A 160 -27.33 -16.02 16.73
N SER A 161 -28.34 -16.49 17.46
CA SER A 161 -29.67 -16.83 16.92
C SER A 161 -30.78 -15.95 17.47
N ASP A 162 -30.46 -14.97 18.33
CA ASP A 162 -31.44 -14.02 18.85
C ASP A 162 -31.96 -13.10 17.75
N GLN A 163 -33.28 -13.10 17.56
CA GLN A 163 -33.94 -12.38 16.48
C GLN A 163 -33.69 -10.87 16.53
N LYS A 164 -33.66 -10.26 17.72
CA LYS A 164 -33.47 -8.81 17.86
C LYS A 164 -32.06 -8.40 17.50
N LEU A 165 -31.06 -9.16 17.97
CA LEU A 165 -29.65 -8.95 17.62
C LEU A 165 -29.39 -9.15 16.12
N LEU A 166 -30.04 -10.14 15.50
CA LEU A 166 -29.95 -10.36 14.05
C LEU A 166 -30.53 -9.16 13.29
N TRP A 167 -31.75 -8.71 13.59
CA TRP A 167 -32.34 -7.52 12.95
C TRP A 167 -31.46 -6.28 13.08
N PHE A 168 -30.94 -6.02 14.27
CA PHE A 168 -30.02 -4.91 14.50
C PHE A 168 -28.77 -5.01 13.61
N SER A 169 -28.16 -6.19 13.53
CA SER A 169 -26.95 -6.43 12.74
C SER A 169 -27.21 -6.31 11.23
N LEU A 170 -28.37 -6.79 10.76
CA LEU A 170 -28.84 -6.66 9.38
C LEU A 170 -29.01 -5.19 8.99
N SER A 171 -29.73 -4.42 9.81
CA SER A 171 -29.91 -2.98 9.59
C SER A 171 -28.58 -2.23 9.60
N MET A 172 -27.67 -2.59 10.51
CA MET A 172 -26.34 -1.97 10.58
C MET A 172 -25.50 -2.27 9.33
N LEU A 173 -25.49 -3.51 8.83
CA LEU A 173 -24.81 -3.84 7.57
C LEU A 173 -25.37 -3.06 6.39
N PHE A 174 -26.71 -2.96 6.30
CA PHE A 174 -27.37 -2.21 5.24
C PHE A 174 -27.00 -0.71 5.28
N ILE A 175 -27.03 -0.10 6.47
CA ILE A 175 -26.64 1.30 6.67
C ILE A 175 -25.17 1.50 6.28
N ILE A 176 -24.27 0.62 6.72
CA ILE A 176 -22.84 0.67 6.36
C ILE A 176 -22.66 0.63 4.85
N LEU A 177 -23.30 -0.34 4.17
CA LEU A 177 -23.21 -0.48 2.73
C LEU A 177 -23.73 0.78 2.01
N THR A 178 -24.85 1.33 2.48
CA THR A 178 -25.42 2.58 1.95
C THR A 178 -24.46 3.75 2.13
N ILE A 179 -23.85 3.91 3.31
CA ILE A 179 -22.86 4.96 3.59
C ILE A 179 -21.64 4.79 2.67
N ILE A 180 -21.16 3.57 2.44
CA ILE A 180 -20.06 3.29 1.51
C ILE A 180 -20.43 3.75 0.10
N TYR A 181 -21.63 3.43 -0.40
CA TYR A 181 -22.08 3.84 -1.74
C TYR A 181 -22.21 5.35 -1.86
N VAL A 182 -22.87 6.01 -0.91
CA VAL A 182 -23.01 7.47 -0.90
C VAL A 182 -21.64 8.14 -0.85
N HIS A 183 -20.74 7.65 0.01
CA HIS A 183 -19.38 8.16 0.10
C HIS A 183 -18.62 7.99 -1.21
N ARG A 184 -18.71 6.81 -1.85
CA ARG A 184 -18.05 6.53 -3.14
C ARG A 184 -18.61 7.40 -4.25
N PHE A 185 -19.93 7.54 -4.34
CA PHE A 185 -20.58 8.42 -5.30
C PHE A 185 -20.13 9.88 -5.14
N ILE A 186 -20.09 10.40 -3.90
CA ILE A 186 -19.58 11.75 -3.62
C ILE A 186 -18.10 11.89 -4.01
N LEU A 187 -17.28 10.85 -3.79
CA LEU A 187 -15.86 10.87 -4.15
C LEU A 187 -15.64 10.96 -5.67
N VAL A 188 -16.55 10.45 -6.50
CA VAL A 188 -16.46 10.60 -7.97
C VAL A 188 -16.51 12.06 -8.40
N PHE A 189 -17.29 12.89 -7.70
CA PHE A 189 -17.43 14.31 -8.02
C PHE A 189 -16.45 15.22 -7.27
N LYS A 190 -15.81 14.72 -6.22
CA LYS A 190 -14.84 15.51 -5.46
C LYS A 190 -13.50 15.54 -6.20
N PRO A 191 -12.80 16.69 -6.17
CA PRO A 191 -11.45 16.77 -6.71
C PRO A 191 -10.57 15.74 -6.01
N SER A 192 -9.62 15.19 -6.77
CA SER A 192 -8.79 14.10 -6.28
C SER A 192 -8.10 14.50 -4.96
N SER A 193 -8.12 13.61 -3.97
CA SER A 193 -7.48 13.89 -2.68
C SER A 193 -5.97 14.16 -2.83
N ILE A 194 -5.40 13.65 -3.91
CA ILE A 194 -4.04 13.83 -4.43
C ILE A 194 -3.76 15.30 -4.66
N TYR A 195 -4.61 15.97 -5.44
CA TYR A 195 -4.47 17.37 -5.79
C TYR A 195 -4.39 18.23 -4.52
N GLN A 196 -5.32 18.02 -3.58
CA GLN A 196 -5.33 18.73 -2.31
C GLN A 196 -4.06 18.49 -1.47
N ALA A 197 -3.53 17.26 -1.48
CA ALA A 197 -2.31 16.94 -0.75
C ALA A 197 -1.09 17.66 -1.35
N HIS A 198 -0.96 17.65 -2.68
CA HIS A 198 0.15 18.31 -3.36
C HIS A 198 0.09 19.83 -3.18
N ILE A 199 -1.10 20.44 -3.30
CA ILE A 199 -1.28 21.88 -3.02
C ILE A 199 -0.91 22.21 -1.58
N LYS A 200 -1.32 21.40 -0.59
CA LYS A 200 -0.95 21.65 0.81
C LYS A 200 0.54 21.55 1.05
N ILE A 201 1.22 20.60 0.40
CA ILE A 201 2.67 20.46 0.47
C ILE A 201 3.33 21.68 -0.20
N LEU A 202 2.92 22.05 -1.41
CA LEU A 202 3.42 23.22 -2.15
C LEU A 202 3.23 24.52 -1.38
N THR A 203 2.03 24.76 -0.85
CA THR A 203 1.74 25.97 -0.08
C THR A 203 2.56 26.03 1.20
N ARG A 204 2.78 24.89 1.88
CA ARG A 204 3.65 24.84 3.06
C ARG A 204 5.11 25.13 2.70
N VAL A 205 5.60 24.57 1.60
CA VAL A 205 6.95 24.84 1.08
C VAL A 205 7.09 26.31 0.72
N ARG A 206 6.09 26.89 0.03
CA ARG A 206 6.06 28.32 -0.34
C ARG A 206 5.99 29.23 0.89
N MET A 207 5.24 28.84 1.92
CA MET A 207 5.12 29.61 3.17
C MET A 207 6.40 29.63 3.99
N GLN A 208 7.17 28.54 3.98
CA GLN A 208 8.51 28.52 4.59
C GLN A 208 9.50 29.44 3.83
N GLY A 209 9.17 29.78 2.58
CA GLY A 209 9.90 30.73 1.76
C GLY A 209 11.30 30.25 1.40
N LEU A 210 12.10 31.19 0.88
CA LEU A 210 13.50 30.95 0.52
C LEU A 210 14.46 31.12 1.72
N ALA A 211 13.94 31.50 2.88
CA ALA A 211 14.73 31.79 4.08
C ALA A 211 15.63 30.62 4.53
N PRO A 212 15.22 29.33 4.48
CA PRO A 212 16.10 28.21 4.81
C PRO A 212 17.29 28.03 3.86
N PHE A 213 17.23 28.64 2.68
CA PHE A 213 18.23 28.52 1.61
C PHE A 213 19.13 29.76 1.49
N ALA A 214 18.77 30.86 2.18
CA ALA A 214 19.51 32.10 2.16
C ALA A 214 20.86 31.97 2.86
N LEU A 215 21.86 32.68 2.32
CA LEU A 215 23.16 32.77 2.94
C LEU A 215 23.08 33.76 4.11
N GLU A 216 23.91 33.53 5.13
CA GLU A 216 24.11 34.56 6.15
C GLU A 216 24.81 35.76 5.54
N GLU A 217 24.49 36.95 6.04
CA GLU A 217 24.95 38.23 5.48
C GLU A 217 26.47 38.37 5.44
N ASN A 218 27.17 37.69 6.37
CA ASN A 218 28.63 37.61 6.43
C ASN A 218 29.25 36.71 5.34
N ILE A 219 28.49 35.83 4.70
CA ILE A 219 28.96 34.95 3.60
C ILE A 219 28.61 35.57 2.25
N ARG A 220 27.42 36.19 2.15
CA ARG A 220 26.84 36.65 0.87
C ARG A 220 27.70 37.65 0.09
N ASN A 221 28.49 38.46 0.79
CA ASN A 221 29.28 39.54 0.18
C ASN A 221 30.74 39.17 -0.12
N LEU A 222 31.18 37.98 0.29
CA LEU A 222 32.57 37.55 0.14
C LEU A 222 32.74 36.70 -1.13
N PRO A 223 33.84 36.87 -1.89
CA PRO A 223 34.17 35.94 -2.97
C PRO A 223 34.47 34.55 -2.38
N VAL A 224 34.11 33.50 -3.12
CA VAL A 224 34.17 32.10 -2.65
C VAL A 224 35.58 31.71 -2.21
N GLU A 225 36.61 32.26 -2.87
CA GLU A 225 38.02 32.02 -2.58
C GLU A 225 38.47 32.60 -1.23
N SER A 226 37.73 33.56 -0.68
CA SER A 226 38.04 34.24 0.58
C SER A 226 37.30 33.67 1.80
N LEU A 227 36.41 32.68 1.59
CA LEU A 227 35.62 32.09 2.65
C LEU A 227 36.48 31.21 3.57
N ASP A 228 36.31 31.34 4.88
CA ASP A 228 36.86 30.37 5.83
C ASP A 228 36.24 28.97 5.58
N LYS A 229 36.92 27.91 6.00
CA LYS A 229 36.47 26.52 5.85
C LYS A 229 35.04 26.31 6.34
N LYS A 230 34.66 26.91 7.48
CA LYS A 230 33.29 26.80 8.01
C LYS A 230 32.27 27.53 7.15
N GLN A 231 32.63 28.71 6.64
CA GLN A 231 31.77 29.49 5.75
C GLN A 231 31.60 28.79 4.40
N LEU A 232 32.69 28.22 3.86
CA LEU A 232 32.68 27.45 2.62
C LEU A 232 31.82 26.19 2.75
N GLU A 233 31.92 25.45 3.85
CA GLU A 233 31.07 24.28 4.11
C GLU A 233 29.58 24.65 4.17
N LYS A 234 29.26 25.73 4.87
CA LYS A 234 27.89 26.25 4.95
C LYS A 234 27.37 26.73 3.60
N TRP A 235 28.17 27.51 2.87
CA TRP A 235 27.86 27.97 1.52
C TRP A 235 27.60 26.78 0.58
N THR A 236 28.49 25.78 0.60
CA THR A 236 28.37 24.56 -0.21
C THR A 236 27.10 23.79 0.15
N THR A 237 26.80 23.64 1.44
CA THR A 237 25.60 22.93 1.91
C THR A 237 24.32 23.64 1.53
N SER A 238 24.27 24.97 1.65
CA SER A 238 23.11 25.78 1.26
C SER A 238 22.91 25.78 -0.25
N LEU A 239 23.97 25.91 -1.05
CA LEU A 239 23.91 25.80 -2.51
C LEU A 239 23.45 24.39 -2.92
N GLN A 240 24.04 23.34 -2.34
CA GLN A 240 23.67 21.95 -2.61
C GLN A 240 22.18 21.70 -2.31
N THR A 241 21.68 22.23 -1.20
CA THR A 241 20.27 22.08 -0.80
C THR A 241 19.33 22.85 -1.72
N SER A 242 19.73 24.04 -2.17
CA SER A 242 18.99 24.87 -3.14
C SER A 242 18.91 24.18 -4.50
N VAL A 243 20.05 23.71 -5.03
CA VAL A 243 20.12 22.96 -6.29
C VAL A 243 19.32 21.66 -6.20
N LEU A 244 19.43 20.94 -5.08
CA LEU A 244 18.64 19.73 -4.84
C LEU A 244 17.15 20.02 -4.88
N PHE A 245 16.70 21.08 -4.19
CA PHE A 245 15.30 21.48 -4.18
C PHE A 245 14.79 21.82 -5.59
N ASN A 246 15.52 22.64 -6.35
CA ASN A 246 15.21 22.95 -7.75
C ASN A 246 15.03 21.66 -8.59
N ARG A 247 16.02 20.76 -8.54
CA ARG A 247 15.99 19.53 -9.33
C ARG A 247 14.89 18.57 -8.88
N VAL A 248 14.62 18.46 -7.58
CA VAL A 248 13.51 17.64 -7.06
C VAL A 248 12.16 18.19 -7.51
N CYS A 249 11.96 19.51 -7.52
CA CYS A 249 10.73 20.13 -8.04
C CYS A 249 10.53 19.79 -9.52
N LEU A 250 11.51 20.10 -10.38
CA LEU A 250 11.40 19.84 -11.82
C LEU A 250 11.24 18.34 -12.14
N PHE A 251 11.95 17.48 -11.41
CA PHE A 251 11.80 16.03 -11.51
C PHE A 251 10.39 15.58 -11.14
N THR A 252 9.87 16.05 -10.00
CA THR A 252 8.55 15.70 -9.51
C THR A 252 7.47 16.15 -10.49
N ALA A 253 7.58 17.38 -11.01
CA ALA A 253 6.69 17.90 -12.04
C ALA A 253 6.68 17.02 -13.31
N LYS A 254 7.86 16.66 -13.84
CA LYS A 254 7.97 15.77 -15.01
C LYS A 254 7.35 14.40 -14.73
N LYS A 255 7.63 13.80 -13.55
CA LYS A 255 7.08 12.49 -13.22
C LYS A 255 5.58 12.52 -12.95
N LEU A 256 5.06 13.60 -12.39
CA LEU A 256 3.63 13.78 -12.17
C LEU A 256 2.90 13.96 -13.51
N ARG A 257 3.49 14.68 -14.48
CA ARG A 257 2.99 14.74 -15.86
C ARG A 257 3.01 13.38 -16.55
N ASN A 258 4.08 12.59 -16.35
CA ASN A 258 4.12 11.23 -16.88
C ASN A 258 3.07 10.31 -16.24
N TYR A 259 2.82 10.47 -14.93
CA TYR A 259 1.77 9.74 -14.22
C TYR A 259 0.38 10.09 -14.76
N GLN A 260 0.09 11.38 -14.95
CA GLN A 260 -1.13 11.87 -15.59
C GLN A 260 -1.37 11.22 -16.95
N ASN A 261 -0.34 11.18 -17.80
CA ASN A 261 -0.45 10.63 -19.15
C ASN A 261 -0.54 9.10 -19.20
N SER A 262 -0.31 8.41 -18.07
CA SER A 262 -0.22 6.95 -18.02
C SER A 262 -1.54 6.21 -17.84
N GLY A 263 -2.62 6.92 -17.45
CA GLY A 263 -3.93 6.29 -17.17
C GLY A 263 -3.94 5.33 -15.97
N PHE A 264 -2.95 5.38 -15.09
CA PHE A 264 -2.88 4.52 -13.90
C PHE A 264 -3.99 4.79 -12.87
N ASP A 265 -4.55 6.00 -12.90
CA ASP A 265 -5.75 6.37 -12.16
C ASP A 265 -6.95 5.46 -12.52
N VAL A 266 -7.13 5.16 -13.81
CA VAL A 266 -8.17 4.23 -14.29
C VAL A 266 -8.05 2.85 -13.64
N VAL A 267 -6.83 2.33 -13.52
CA VAL A 267 -6.58 1.01 -12.93
C VAL A 267 -7.00 1.00 -11.45
N SER A 268 -6.72 2.09 -10.72
CA SER A 268 -7.14 2.24 -9.33
C SER A 268 -8.67 2.32 -9.19
N ASP A 269 -9.34 3.00 -10.11
CA ASP A 269 -10.80 3.12 -10.12
C ASP A 269 -11.47 1.78 -10.44
N VAL A 270 -10.98 1.04 -11.43
CA VAL A 270 -11.45 -0.32 -11.76
C VAL A 270 -11.30 -1.24 -10.56
N LEU A 271 -10.14 -1.22 -9.89
CA LEU A 271 -9.92 -2.03 -8.68
C LEU A 271 -10.90 -1.65 -7.56
N THR A 272 -11.19 -0.36 -7.40
CA THR A 272 -12.15 0.12 -6.39
C THR A 272 -13.56 -0.39 -6.68
N ILE A 273 -13.97 -0.44 -7.94
CA ILE A 273 -15.28 -0.97 -8.34
C ILE A 273 -15.37 -2.47 -8.12
N ILE A 274 -14.33 -3.22 -8.50
CA ILE A 274 -14.26 -4.67 -8.22
C ILE A 274 -14.41 -4.92 -6.71
N LEU A 275 -13.70 -4.15 -5.88
CA LEU A 275 -13.83 -4.26 -4.43
C LEU A 275 -15.24 -3.91 -3.94
N LEU A 276 -15.87 -2.88 -4.51
CA LEU A 276 -17.24 -2.50 -4.16
C LEU A 276 -18.24 -3.61 -4.55
N ILE A 277 -18.09 -4.23 -5.73
CA ILE A 277 -18.87 -5.41 -6.14
C ILE A 277 -18.75 -6.54 -5.11
N LEU A 278 -17.51 -6.92 -4.75
CA LEU A 278 -17.27 -7.99 -3.79
C LEU A 278 -17.89 -7.67 -2.41
N MET A 279 -17.75 -6.43 -1.95
CA MET A 279 -18.35 -5.98 -0.70
C MET A 279 -19.88 -6.00 -0.75
N THR A 280 -20.49 -5.61 -1.87
CA THR A 280 -21.95 -5.65 -2.05
C THR A 280 -22.47 -7.07 -2.03
N VAL A 281 -21.89 -7.95 -2.85
CA VAL A 281 -22.25 -9.37 -2.87
C VAL A 281 -22.14 -9.95 -1.46
N PHE A 282 -20.99 -9.80 -0.81
CA PHE A 282 -20.79 -10.34 0.53
C PHE A 282 -21.77 -9.74 1.56
N SER A 283 -22.04 -8.44 1.52
CA SER A 283 -22.96 -7.78 2.45
C SER A 283 -24.38 -8.30 2.28
N PHE A 284 -24.90 -8.39 1.05
CA PHE A 284 -26.22 -8.95 0.80
C PHE A 284 -26.28 -10.46 1.08
N SER A 285 -25.19 -11.19 0.87
CA SER A 285 -25.09 -12.60 1.28
C SER A 285 -25.32 -12.75 2.78
N MET A 286 -24.66 -11.90 3.58
CA MET A 286 -24.81 -11.86 5.03
C MET A 286 -26.22 -11.41 5.43
N ILE A 287 -26.80 -10.45 4.71
CA ILE A 287 -28.16 -9.97 4.99
C ILE A 287 -29.18 -11.09 4.74
N ASN A 288 -29.14 -11.73 3.57
CA ASN A 288 -30.03 -12.82 3.20
C ASN A 288 -29.85 -14.05 4.12
N PHE A 289 -28.61 -14.39 4.47
CA PHE A 289 -28.33 -15.46 5.43
C PHE A 289 -28.88 -15.14 6.84
N GLY A 290 -28.74 -13.89 7.29
CA GLY A 290 -29.30 -13.47 8.58
C GLY A 290 -30.84 -13.45 8.57
N LEU A 291 -31.48 -13.04 7.46
CA LEU A 291 -32.94 -13.15 7.29
C LEU A 291 -33.40 -14.60 7.37
N TYR A 292 -32.68 -15.52 6.72
CA TYR A 292 -32.96 -16.95 6.80
C TYR A 292 -32.81 -17.49 8.24
N LYS A 293 -31.83 -17.01 9.02
CA LYS A 293 -31.68 -17.37 10.44
C LYS A 293 -32.81 -16.82 11.31
N ILE A 294 -33.39 -15.67 10.96
CA ILE A 294 -34.54 -15.09 11.68
C ILE A 294 -35.80 -15.89 11.42
N ASN A 295 -36.07 -16.23 10.15
CA ASN A 295 -37.21 -17.04 9.76
C ASN A 295 -36.86 -17.85 8.50
N HIS A 296 -36.95 -19.18 8.61
CA HIS A 296 -36.65 -20.09 7.51
C HIS A 296 -37.65 -20.00 6.35
N ASP A 297 -38.90 -19.59 6.62
CA ASP A 297 -39.98 -19.49 5.61
C ASP A 297 -39.82 -18.28 4.67
N VAL A 298 -38.81 -17.45 4.92
CA VAL A 298 -38.48 -16.29 4.07
C VAL A 298 -38.01 -16.75 2.67
N PHE A 299 -37.40 -17.93 2.57
CA PHE A 299 -36.85 -18.48 1.33
C PHE A 299 -37.28 -19.92 1.08
N THR A 300 -37.58 -20.27 -0.19
CA THR A 300 -37.63 -21.68 -0.61
C THR A 300 -36.23 -22.12 -0.98
N LEU A 301 -35.76 -23.23 -0.38
CA LEU A 301 -34.45 -23.80 -0.66
C LEU A 301 -34.60 -25.19 -1.30
N SER A 302 -33.91 -25.42 -2.42
CA SER A 302 -33.83 -26.76 -3.04
C SER A 302 -32.62 -27.57 -2.58
N THR A 303 -31.67 -26.94 -1.88
CA THR A 303 -30.44 -27.55 -1.35
C THR A 303 -30.25 -27.20 0.12
N SER A 304 -29.33 -27.91 0.80
CA SER A 304 -29.01 -27.60 2.19
C SER A 304 -28.52 -26.16 2.33
N PRO A 305 -29.08 -25.37 3.26
CA PRO A 305 -28.67 -23.99 3.47
C PRO A 305 -27.19 -23.95 3.90
N SER A 306 -26.40 -23.18 3.16
CA SER A 306 -25.04 -22.81 3.57
C SER A 306 -24.84 -21.33 3.29
N PHE A 307 -23.94 -20.67 4.03
CA PHE A 307 -23.59 -19.28 3.73
C PHE A 307 -23.16 -19.11 2.26
N PHE A 308 -22.44 -20.09 1.70
CA PHE A 308 -22.01 -20.05 0.31
C PHE A 308 -23.19 -20.10 -0.68
N THR A 309 -24.28 -20.80 -0.36
CA THR A 309 -25.51 -20.80 -1.16
C THR A 309 -26.09 -19.39 -1.25
N PHE A 310 -26.11 -18.65 -0.13
CA PHE A 310 -26.53 -17.23 -0.12
C PHE A 310 -25.52 -16.30 -0.81
N PHE A 311 -24.23 -16.62 -0.76
CA PHE A 311 -23.21 -15.91 -1.53
C PHE A 311 -23.39 -16.04 -3.03
N TYR A 312 -23.62 -17.27 -3.50
CA TYR A 312 -23.95 -17.54 -4.89
C TYR A 312 -25.25 -16.85 -5.31
N TYR A 313 -26.29 -16.88 -4.46
CA TYR A 313 -27.55 -16.17 -4.67
C TYR A 313 -27.34 -14.66 -4.88
N SER A 314 -26.68 -13.97 -3.94
CA SER A 314 -26.43 -12.53 -4.03
C SER A 314 -25.52 -12.17 -5.21
N PHE A 315 -24.52 -13.01 -5.51
CA PHE A 315 -23.69 -12.81 -6.70
C PHE A 315 -24.53 -12.81 -7.99
N ASN A 316 -25.42 -13.80 -8.16
CA ASN A 316 -26.28 -13.86 -9.36
C ASN A 316 -27.31 -12.73 -9.39
N ASN A 317 -27.90 -12.39 -8.23
CA ASN A 317 -28.85 -11.29 -8.13
C ASN A 317 -28.23 -9.95 -8.53
N LEU A 318 -26.95 -9.71 -8.18
CA LEU A 318 -26.24 -8.51 -8.63
C LEU A 318 -26.19 -8.41 -10.17
N TRP A 319 -26.10 -9.54 -10.86
CA TRP A 319 -26.14 -9.63 -12.33
C TRP A 319 -27.57 -9.75 -12.89
N LEU A 320 -28.59 -9.48 -12.07
CA LEU A 320 -30.01 -9.58 -12.41
C LEU A 320 -30.41 -11.00 -12.86
N ASN A 321 -29.66 -12.01 -12.46
CA ASN A 321 -29.94 -13.42 -12.73
C ASN A 321 -30.59 -14.06 -11.49
N SER A 322 -31.66 -14.82 -11.70
CA SER A 322 -32.25 -15.66 -10.66
C SER A 322 -31.65 -17.07 -10.68
N ILE A 323 -31.64 -17.71 -9.52
CA ILE A 323 -31.23 -19.11 -9.34
C ILE A 323 -32.36 -19.89 -8.66
N ASN A 324 -32.44 -21.20 -8.90
CA ASN A 324 -33.52 -22.03 -8.36
C ASN A 324 -33.24 -22.51 -6.92
N GLU A 325 -32.00 -22.37 -6.46
CA GLU A 325 -31.53 -22.85 -5.16
C GLU A 325 -32.05 -22.03 -3.99
N VAL A 326 -32.29 -20.73 -4.22
CA VAL A 326 -32.79 -19.79 -3.22
C VAL A 326 -33.81 -18.88 -3.89
N VAL A 327 -35.09 -19.03 -3.51
CA VAL A 327 -36.18 -18.20 -4.05
C VAL A 327 -36.81 -17.37 -2.93
N PRO A 328 -36.83 -16.03 -3.02
CA PRO A 328 -37.43 -15.17 -2.01
C PRO A 328 -38.97 -15.24 -2.05
N ILE A 329 -39.61 -15.69 -0.98
CA ILE A 329 -41.08 -15.84 -0.91
C ILE A 329 -41.72 -14.68 -0.17
N MET A 330 -41.14 -14.28 0.97
CA MET A 330 -41.75 -13.27 1.83
C MET A 330 -41.44 -11.85 1.34
N PRO A 331 -42.32 -10.87 1.65
CA PRO A 331 -42.10 -9.48 1.27
C PRO A 331 -40.73 -8.92 1.69
N VAL A 332 -40.22 -9.29 2.87
CA VAL A 332 -38.91 -8.81 3.34
C VAL A 332 -37.75 -9.26 2.45
N SER A 333 -37.73 -10.54 2.04
CA SER A 333 -36.69 -11.04 1.13
C SER A 333 -36.85 -10.50 -0.27
N GLN A 334 -38.10 -10.29 -0.73
CA GLN A 334 -38.36 -9.68 -2.04
C GLN A 334 -37.89 -8.22 -2.06
N VAL A 335 -38.15 -7.46 -1.01
CA VAL A 335 -37.62 -6.09 -0.85
C VAL A 335 -36.10 -6.11 -0.82
N THR A 336 -35.49 -7.05 -0.10
CA THR A 336 -34.01 -7.18 -0.05
C THR A 336 -33.44 -7.49 -1.44
N PHE A 337 -34.08 -8.38 -2.20
CA PHE A 337 -33.72 -8.69 -3.58
C PHE A 337 -33.82 -7.45 -4.50
N MET A 338 -34.91 -6.69 -4.39
CA MET A 338 -35.12 -5.46 -5.17
C MET A 338 -34.10 -4.38 -4.81
N ILE A 339 -33.76 -4.25 -3.53
CA ILE A 339 -32.74 -3.31 -3.05
C ILE A 339 -31.36 -3.73 -3.57
N GLU A 340 -30.99 -5.01 -3.53
CA GLU A 340 -29.72 -5.48 -4.09
C GLU A 340 -29.62 -5.19 -5.60
N SER A 341 -30.71 -5.42 -6.35
CA SER A 341 -30.81 -5.01 -7.76
C SER A 341 -30.62 -3.49 -7.94
N LEU A 342 -31.20 -2.66 -7.07
CA LEU A 342 -31.00 -1.20 -7.08
C LEU A 342 -29.52 -0.82 -6.83
N PHE A 343 -28.83 -1.52 -5.92
CA PHE A 343 -27.40 -1.33 -5.69
C PHE A 343 -26.55 -1.74 -6.90
N SER A 344 -26.98 -2.73 -7.69
CA SER A 344 -26.36 -3.05 -8.99
C SER A 344 -26.46 -1.89 -9.98
N PHE A 345 -27.64 -1.26 -10.10
CA PHE A 345 -27.79 -0.06 -10.93
C PHE A 345 -26.89 1.09 -10.47
N PHE A 346 -26.76 1.33 -9.15
CA PHE A 346 -25.84 2.33 -8.64
C PHE A 346 -24.37 1.99 -8.94
N LEU A 347 -23.97 0.71 -8.93
CA LEU A 347 -22.62 0.31 -9.35
C LEU A 347 -22.35 0.68 -10.80
N ILE A 348 -23.30 0.38 -11.69
CA ILE A 348 -23.19 0.74 -13.11
C ILE A 348 -23.08 2.27 -13.25
N ALA A 349 -23.91 3.03 -12.53
CA ALA A 349 -23.85 4.49 -12.56
C ALA A 349 -22.51 5.03 -12.05
N ILE A 350 -21.96 4.48 -10.95
CA ILE A 350 -20.64 4.84 -10.43
C ILE A 350 -19.55 4.49 -11.45
N PHE A 351 -19.62 3.31 -12.05
CA PHE A 351 -18.65 2.87 -13.07
C PHE A 351 -18.65 3.79 -14.30
N LEU A 352 -19.83 4.09 -14.85
CA LEU A 352 -19.96 5.01 -15.97
C LEU A 352 -19.46 6.40 -15.60
N SER A 353 -19.81 6.88 -14.41
CA SER A 353 -19.36 8.19 -13.92
C SER A 353 -17.83 8.25 -13.79
N LEU A 354 -17.19 7.17 -13.31
CA LEU A 354 -15.73 7.06 -13.25
C LEU A 354 -15.10 7.03 -14.65
N LEU A 355 -15.64 6.24 -15.58
CA LEU A 355 -15.16 6.22 -16.97
C LEU A 355 -15.23 7.59 -17.66
N PHE A 356 -16.30 8.35 -17.40
CA PHE A 356 -16.43 9.71 -17.91
C PHE A 356 -15.56 10.71 -17.15
N SER A 357 -15.37 10.53 -15.84
CA SER A 357 -14.52 11.38 -15.00
C SER A 357 -13.05 11.26 -15.38
N VAL A 358 -12.57 10.07 -15.73
CA VAL A 358 -11.21 9.86 -16.27
C VAL A 358 -10.96 10.70 -17.52
N LYS A 359 -11.99 10.87 -18.38
CA LYS A 359 -11.92 11.73 -19.56
C LYS A 359 -12.20 13.21 -19.25
N SER A 360 -12.47 13.55 -17.99
CA SER A 360 -12.82 14.91 -17.62
C SER A 360 -11.58 15.79 -17.65
N LYS A 361 -11.59 16.76 -18.56
CA LYS A 361 -10.59 17.84 -18.65
C LYS A 361 -10.31 18.50 -17.31
N ARG A 362 -11.27 18.49 -16.39
CA ARG A 362 -11.11 19.05 -15.03
C ARG A 362 -9.99 18.38 -14.24
N HIS A 363 -9.92 17.05 -14.23
CA HIS A 363 -8.85 16.35 -13.49
C HIS A 363 -7.48 16.65 -14.11
N GLU A 364 -7.46 16.75 -15.44
CA GLU A 364 -6.28 17.11 -16.20
C GLU A 364 -5.81 18.54 -15.88
N GLU A 365 -6.74 19.49 -15.83
CA GLU A 365 -6.52 20.91 -15.50
C GLU A 365 -6.03 21.09 -14.06
N GLU A 366 -6.69 20.47 -13.08
CA GLU A 366 -6.29 20.50 -11.66
C GLU A 366 -4.85 19.95 -11.50
N LEU A 367 -4.54 18.81 -12.11
CA LEU A 367 -3.20 18.24 -12.01
C LEU A 367 -2.15 19.08 -12.75
N ASN A 368 -2.51 19.67 -13.90
CA ASN A 368 -1.66 20.60 -14.64
C ASN A 368 -1.35 21.87 -13.83
N GLU A 369 -2.32 22.39 -13.06
CA GLU A 369 -2.09 23.53 -12.16
C GLU A 369 -1.05 23.19 -11.09
N VAL A 370 -1.15 21.99 -10.47
CA VAL A 370 -0.14 21.51 -9.52
C VAL A 370 1.22 21.37 -10.18
N ILE A 371 1.29 20.73 -11.36
CA ILE A 371 2.54 20.55 -12.10
C ILE A 371 3.18 21.90 -12.39
N ARG A 372 2.41 22.87 -12.91
CA ARG A 372 2.89 24.23 -13.17
C ARG A 372 3.34 24.94 -11.89
N GLY A 373 2.64 24.75 -10.78
CA GLY A 373 3.04 25.27 -9.47
C GLY A 373 4.39 24.72 -9.02
N ILE A 374 4.62 23.41 -9.15
CA ILE A 374 5.91 22.77 -8.83
C ILE A 374 7.02 23.25 -9.77
N GLU A 375 6.75 23.31 -11.09
CA GLU A 375 7.70 23.85 -12.07
C GLU A 375 8.07 25.30 -11.76
N GLY A 376 7.08 26.11 -11.40
CA GLY A 376 7.25 27.49 -10.96
C GLY A 376 8.18 27.59 -9.75
N GLN A 377 7.95 26.80 -8.70
CA GLN A 377 8.85 26.77 -7.53
C GLN A 377 10.27 26.32 -7.88
N GLY A 378 10.43 25.41 -8.84
CA GLY A 378 11.73 25.06 -9.40
C GLY A 378 12.43 26.28 -10.02
N LYS A 379 11.73 27.00 -10.91
CA LYS A 379 12.24 28.20 -11.57
C LYS A 379 12.52 29.35 -10.61
N ASP A 380 11.66 29.56 -9.61
CA ASP A 380 11.87 30.56 -8.57
C ASP A 380 13.16 30.27 -7.80
N MET A 381 13.43 28.98 -7.50
CA MET A 381 14.69 28.57 -6.87
C MET A 381 15.91 28.78 -7.78
N GLU A 382 15.75 28.66 -9.10
CA GLU A 382 16.82 28.96 -10.06
C GLU A 382 17.15 30.45 -10.10
N HIS A 383 16.14 31.31 -10.11
CA HIS A 383 16.32 32.76 -9.95
C HIS A 383 16.98 33.10 -8.62
N PHE A 384 16.52 32.46 -7.53
CA PHE A 384 17.12 32.63 -6.22
C PHE A 384 18.60 32.23 -6.17
N ILE A 385 18.97 31.08 -6.76
CA ILE A 385 20.37 30.64 -6.83
C ILE A 385 21.21 31.67 -7.59
N LYS A 386 20.67 32.20 -8.69
CA LYS A 386 21.33 33.23 -9.49
C LYS A 386 21.58 34.51 -8.70
N ASP A 387 20.58 35.00 -7.99
CA ASP A 387 20.66 36.26 -7.27
C ASP A 387 21.48 36.13 -5.97
N GLU A 388 21.30 35.04 -5.23
CA GLU A 388 21.91 34.82 -3.92
C GLU A 388 23.35 34.33 -4.01
N TYR A 389 23.66 33.45 -4.96
CA TYR A 389 24.99 32.83 -5.12
C TYR A 389 25.79 33.43 -6.27
N ARG A 390 25.21 34.34 -7.07
CA ARG A 390 25.83 34.97 -8.25
C ARG A 390 26.25 33.96 -9.33
N ILE A 391 25.51 32.85 -9.45
CA ILE A 391 25.77 31.78 -10.42
C ILE A 391 24.73 31.83 -11.53
N ASN A 392 25.14 31.97 -12.79
CA ASN A 392 24.23 32.30 -13.88
C ASN A 392 23.24 31.18 -14.26
N SER A 393 23.56 29.92 -13.97
CA SER A 393 22.74 28.76 -14.32
C SER A 393 22.85 27.63 -13.29
N ILE A 394 21.87 26.71 -13.27
CA ILE A 394 21.96 25.53 -12.40
C ILE A 394 23.10 24.60 -12.84
N GLU A 395 23.42 24.55 -14.12
CA GLU A 395 24.55 23.78 -14.66
C GLU A 395 25.88 24.26 -14.10
N ASP A 396 26.08 25.58 -14.03
CA ASP A 396 27.26 26.19 -13.41
C ASP A 396 27.28 25.89 -11.90
N ALA A 397 26.13 25.96 -11.22
CA ALA A 397 26.03 25.64 -9.80
C ALA A 397 26.41 24.18 -9.51
N MET A 398 25.98 23.24 -10.37
CA MET A 398 26.37 21.84 -10.26
C MET A 398 27.86 21.64 -10.53
N ALA A 399 28.43 22.32 -11.52
CA ALA A 399 29.86 22.26 -11.80
C ALA A 399 30.69 22.78 -10.62
N GLU A 400 30.24 23.85 -9.98
CA GLU A 400 30.89 24.40 -8.79
C GLU A 400 30.81 23.45 -7.60
N LEU A 401 29.65 22.84 -7.36
CA LEU A 401 29.49 21.80 -6.33
C LEU A 401 30.39 20.57 -6.59
N ASP A 402 30.59 20.19 -7.86
CA ASP A 402 31.47 19.07 -8.22
C ASP A 402 32.95 19.40 -7.97
N LYS A 403 33.40 20.61 -8.30
CA LYS A 403 34.76 21.09 -7.94
C LYS A 403 35.01 21.05 -6.44
N LEU A 404 34.00 21.42 -5.65
CA LEU A 404 34.03 21.38 -4.18
C LEU A 404 33.87 19.97 -3.60
N LYS A 405 33.75 18.93 -4.45
CA LYS A 405 33.57 17.53 -4.06
C LYS A 405 32.37 17.32 -3.14
N ALA A 406 31.30 18.06 -3.39
CA ALA A 406 30.06 17.99 -2.62
C ALA A 406 29.48 16.57 -2.65
N SER A 407 29.02 16.08 -1.49
CA SER A 407 28.60 14.68 -1.31
C SER A 407 27.41 14.27 -2.19
N LEU A 408 26.56 15.22 -2.58
CA LEU A 408 25.39 14.97 -3.41
C LEU A 408 25.59 15.24 -4.90
N ALA A 409 26.76 15.69 -5.37
CA ALA A 409 26.97 16.06 -6.78
C ALA A 409 26.54 14.94 -7.75
N LYS A 410 27.00 13.69 -7.51
CA LYS A 410 26.61 12.52 -8.32
C LYS A 410 25.11 12.25 -8.34
N PHE A 411 24.42 12.47 -7.22
CA PHE A 411 22.98 12.28 -7.13
C PHE A 411 22.23 13.39 -7.89
N LEU A 412 22.68 14.63 -7.78
CA LEU A 412 22.13 15.77 -8.54
C LEU A 412 22.26 15.56 -10.05
N TYR A 413 23.40 15.11 -10.54
CA TYR A 413 23.57 14.76 -11.96
C TYR A 413 22.58 13.68 -12.41
N LYS A 414 22.39 12.63 -11.61
CA LYS A 414 21.44 11.55 -11.91
C LYS A 414 19.99 12.03 -11.97
N ILE A 415 19.59 12.93 -11.06
CA ILE A 415 18.26 13.56 -11.13
C ILE A 415 18.15 14.42 -12.38
N SER A 416 19.14 15.27 -12.65
CA SER A 416 19.17 16.16 -13.82
C SER A 416 19.07 15.40 -15.14
N GLU A 417 19.76 14.26 -15.26
CA GLU A 417 19.66 13.39 -16.43
C GLU A 417 18.24 12.87 -16.64
N SER A 418 17.51 12.56 -15.57
CA SER A 418 16.12 12.07 -15.65
C SER A 418 15.07 13.15 -15.92
N ILE A 419 15.46 14.43 -15.82
CA ILE A 419 14.65 15.60 -16.17
C ILE A 419 14.77 15.93 -17.66
N LYS A 420 15.94 15.70 -18.27
CA LYS A 420 16.09 15.65 -19.73
C LYS A 420 15.25 14.51 -20.29
#